data_AF-A0A660PYC9-F1
#
_entry.id   AF-A0A660PYC9-F1
#
_cell.length_a   1.000
_cell.length_b   1.000
_cell.length_c   1.000
_cell.angle_alpha   90.00
_cell.angle_beta   90.00
_cell.angle_gamma   90.00
#
_symmetry.space_group_name_H-M   'P 1'
#
loop_
_entity.id
_entity.type
_entity.pdbx_description
1 polymer ?
#
loop_
_entity_poly.entity_id
_entity_poly.type
_entity_poly.pdbx_seq_one_letter_code
_entity_poly.pdbx_strand_id
1 'polypeptide(L)'
;MRKTYRLLAGPVVAVLGSLLLLYGCAEIGRPPGGEVDRVGPYLVESHPENGALSVAVGNEIVLLFSEKIVKPDKGKAVFVSPRPDTEPEIKFKGNRLTVRLREFFRSDQTYIVTISNALTDLRRNKLDSSISVAFSTGEVIDTGAVSGLVVEGHTPATGMVVGLFAEGDLTDSVAYDSVYPRYITTTDQKGRFVFRHLPDGNHRLIAFKDNNHNERFNLARETFALPDRSVTVGGDLPLDELVMSVTSYDTASIEILTVSDTRDGLVRVRLSRPVRLDLLGSHPSNLLLRSLEDTLRVYPAYALIESDTTESTTVQACFDELQSGEYKVELTYDADILPLVYEHFTFERKPDENPPAIIGFRPDNQGHFAWQVDMRMKFSEPMDTMKLAAETFVLWEDSVEILPMQPNWASPLQVEFTTAELTPGRSYRLDVAEFDLVDLAGNALGDSLQSYEFSTLDEDSLGSITGEITIQLADRRDAPVMLTFKQLESSRSFDLPVDGRAFSLPLPPGKYLLSGYIDENQDGGKFDGMIAPFRLAETFAFYPDTLSVRARFETAGVLFEFK
;
A
#
# COMPACT_ATOMS: atom_id res chain seq x y z
N MET A 1 -41.04 -64.72 100.91
CA MET A 1 -42.13 -64.72 99.90
C MET A 1 -41.97 -63.51 99.00
N ARG A 2 -41.89 -63.74 97.67
CA ARG A 2 -42.09 -62.77 96.56
C ARG A 2 -41.04 -61.64 96.40
N LYS A 3 -40.65 -61.20 95.20
CA LYS A 3 -40.93 -61.60 93.81
C LYS A 3 -39.93 -60.88 92.88
N THR A 4 -39.48 -61.58 91.86
CA THR A 4 -38.84 -61.06 90.64
C THR A 4 -39.82 -60.24 89.78
N TYR A 5 -39.34 -59.21 89.06
CA TYR A 5 -39.90 -58.81 87.77
C TYR A 5 -38.79 -58.42 86.78
N ARG A 6 -38.92 -58.97 85.57
CA ARG A 6 -38.02 -58.92 84.41
C ARG A 6 -38.19 -57.60 83.63
N LEU A 7 -37.09 -57.21 82.98
CA LEU A 7 -37.00 -56.16 81.96
C LEU A 7 -37.99 -56.37 80.79
N LEU A 8 -38.58 -55.26 80.34
CA LEU A 8 -39.19 -55.12 79.01
C LEU A 8 -38.63 -53.84 78.35
N ALA A 9 -37.51 -54.00 77.65
CA ALA A 9 -37.06 -53.10 76.59
C ALA A 9 -37.83 -53.50 75.33
N GLY A 10 -38.68 -52.63 74.76
CA GLY A 10 -39.61 -53.06 73.71
C GLY A 10 -40.15 -52.00 72.74
N PRO A 11 -40.60 -50.79 73.15
CA PRO A 11 -41.30 -49.94 72.19
C PRO A 11 -40.57 -48.64 71.78
N VAL A 12 -39.48 -48.24 72.44
CA VAL A 12 -38.91 -46.89 72.23
C VAL A 12 -37.86 -46.83 71.10
N VAL A 13 -37.15 -47.94 70.83
CA VAL A 13 -36.10 -47.96 69.78
C VAL A 13 -36.68 -48.15 68.37
N ALA A 14 -37.87 -48.78 68.24
CA ALA A 14 -38.50 -49.02 66.95
C ALA A 14 -39.12 -47.75 66.33
N VAL A 15 -39.61 -46.81 67.15
CA VAL A 15 -40.25 -45.56 66.68
C VAL A 15 -39.22 -44.52 66.22
N LEU A 16 -38.01 -44.52 66.79
CA LEU A 16 -36.93 -43.61 66.39
C LEU A 16 -36.25 -44.04 65.06
N GLY A 17 -36.20 -45.35 64.78
CA GLY A 17 -35.66 -45.88 63.51
C GLY A 17 -36.60 -45.69 62.32
N SER A 18 -37.92 -45.68 62.53
CA SER A 18 -38.91 -45.47 61.45
C SER A 18 -39.03 -44.02 60.99
N LEU A 19 -38.60 -43.04 61.79
CA LEU A 19 -38.63 -41.61 61.40
C LEU A 19 -37.43 -41.19 60.52
N LEU A 20 -36.35 -41.99 60.45
CA LEU A 20 -35.15 -41.70 59.66
C LEU A 20 -35.21 -42.23 58.21
N LEU A 21 -36.25 -43.01 57.85
CA LEU A 21 -36.43 -43.56 56.50
C LEU A 21 -37.26 -42.68 55.56
N LEU A 22 -37.73 -41.51 56.00
CA LEU A 22 -38.51 -40.56 55.17
C LEU A 22 -37.71 -39.36 54.66
N TYR A 23 -36.38 -39.34 54.86
CA TYR A 23 -35.48 -38.30 54.34
C TYR A 23 -34.79 -38.66 53.00
N GLY A 24 -35.35 -39.61 52.25
CA GLY A 24 -34.98 -39.84 50.85
C GLY A 24 -35.72 -38.86 49.94
N CYS A 25 -35.31 -37.59 49.91
CA CYS A 25 -35.70 -36.69 48.84
C CYS A 25 -35.20 -37.29 47.52
N ALA A 26 -36.11 -37.80 46.69
CA ALA A 26 -35.82 -38.02 45.29
C ALA A 26 -35.61 -36.64 44.65
N GLU A 27 -34.35 -36.26 44.45
CA GLU A 27 -34.01 -35.07 43.69
C GLU A 27 -34.53 -35.29 42.27
N ILE A 28 -35.57 -34.53 41.90
CA ILE A 28 -36.03 -34.44 40.51
C ILE A 28 -34.96 -33.65 39.76
N GLY A 29 -33.89 -34.35 39.38
CA GLY A 29 -32.93 -33.83 38.42
C GLY A 29 -33.67 -33.48 37.14
N ARG A 30 -33.51 -32.25 36.64
CA ARG A 30 -34.00 -31.88 35.32
C ARG A 30 -33.47 -32.93 34.33
N PRO A 31 -34.30 -33.43 33.39
CA PRO A 31 -33.82 -34.40 32.41
C PRO A 31 -32.51 -33.85 31.80
N PRO A 32 -31.45 -34.66 31.69
CA PRO A 32 -30.21 -34.20 31.11
C PRO A 32 -30.54 -33.57 29.76
N GLY A 33 -30.19 -32.29 29.60
CA GLY A 33 -30.39 -31.60 28.34
C GLY A 33 -29.74 -32.43 27.25
N GLY A 34 -30.48 -32.67 26.15
CA GLY A 34 -29.91 -33.36 24.99
C GLY A 34 -28.62 -32.68 24.53
N GLU A 35 -27.84 -33.38 23.71
CA GLU A 35 -26.56 -32.86 23.24
C GLU A 35 -26.71 -31.43 22.72
N VAL A 36 -25.74 -30.58 23.11
CA VAL A 36 -25.71 -29.20 22.65
C VAL A 36 -25.54 -29.24 21.15
N ASP A 37 -26.57 -28.79 20.45
CA ASP A 37 -26.54 -28.62 19.01
C ASP A 37 -25.44 -27.62 18.61
N ARG A 38 -24.55 -28.08 17.74
CA ARG A 38 -23.37 -27.37 17.25
C ARG A 38 -23.37 -27.26 15.72
N VAL A 39 -24.38 -27.80 15.06
CA VAL A 39 -24.48 -27.77 13.60
C VAL A 39 -25.14 -26.46 13.21
N GLY A 40 -24.57 -25.76 12.22
CA GLY A 40 -25.15 -24.54 11.70
C GLY A 40 -26.32 -24.79 10.74
N PRO A 41 -27.12 -23.75 10.45
CA PRO A 41 -28.12 -23.85 9.40
C PRO A 41 -27.43 -24.08 8.05
N TYR A 42 -28.07 -24.82 7.16
CA TYR A 42 -27.62 -24.97 5.78
C TYR A 42 -28.79 -24.74 4.82
N LEU A 43 -28.50 -24.33 3.57
CA LEU A 43 -29.52 -24.10 2.56
C LEU A 43 -30.11 -25.44 2.11
N VAL A 44 -31.43 -25.56 2.18
CA VAL A 44 -32.19 -26.74 1.71
C VAL A 44 -32.70 -26.49 0.30
N GLU A 45 -33.23 -25.30 0.03
CA GLU A 45 -33.87 -24.97 -1.25
C GLU A 45 -33.81 -23.46 -1.51
N SER A 46 -33.77 -23.09 -2.80
CA SER A 46 -33.90 -21.71 -3.25
C SER A 46 -34.94 -21.58 -4.36
N HIS A 47 -35.63 -20.44 -4.38
CA HIS A 47 -36.48 -20.02 -5.47
C HIS A 47 -36.13 -18.57 -5.83
N PRO A 48 -35.60 -18.30 -7.04
CA PRO A 48 -35.26 -19.26 -8.09
C PRO A 48 -34.24 -20.32 -7.64
N GLU A 49 -34.28 -21.49 -8.30
CA GLU A 49 -33.31 -22.57 -8.03
C GLU A 49 -31.90 -22.09 -8.37
N ASN A 50 -30.91 -22.52 -7.58
CA ASN A 50 -29.52 -22.19 -7.88
C ASN A 50 -29.13 -22.80 -9.24
N GLY A 51 -28.63 -21.98 -10.15
CA GLY A 51 -28.34 -22.34 -11.53
C GLY A 51 -29.53 -22.22 -12.49
N ALA A 52 -30.69 -21.71 -12.05
CA ALA A 52 -31.86 -21.59 -12.92
C ALA A 52 -31.63 -20.58 -14.06
N LEU A 53 -32.12 -20.95 -15.25
CA LEU A 53 -32.11 -20.14 -16.48
C LEU A 53 -33.54 -19.74 -16.87
N SER A 54 -33.65 -18.70 -17.67
CA SER A 54 -34.93 -18.18 -18.18
C SER A 54 -35.96 -17.96 -17.09
N VAL A 55 -35.49 -17.52 -15.91
CA VAL A 55 -36.33 -17.24 -14.76
C VAL A 55 -37.33 -16.14 -15.13
N ALA A 56 -38.61 -16.41 -14.85
CA ALA A 56 -39.66 -15.44 -15.11
C ALA A 56 -39.39 -14.11 -14.38
N VAL A 57 -39.69 -13.00 -15.04
CA VAL A 57 -39.57 -11.66 -14.47
C VAL A 57 -40.46 -11.57 -13.23
N GLY A 58 -39.82 -11.58 -12.07
CA GLY A 58 -40.41 -11.47 -10.74
C GLY A 58 -39.62 -10.45 -9.92
N ASN A 59 -39.82 -10.40 -8.62
CA ASN A 59 -39.05 -9.51 -7.73
C ASN A 59 -38.77 -10.13 -6.36
N GLU A 60 -38.95 -11.43 -6.21
CA GLU A 60 -38.82 -12.12 -4.93
C GLU A 60 -37.88 -13.32 -5.08
N ILE A 61 -36.87 -13.39 -4.21
CA ILE A 61 -36.02 -14.55 -4.00
C ILE A 61 -36.32 -15.12 -2.62
N VAL A 62 -36.54 -16.43 -2.54
CA VAL A 62 -36.86 -17.16 -1.31
C VAL A 62 -35.84 -18.25 -1.09
N LEU A 63 -35.28 -18.30 0.12
CA LEU A 63 -34.30 -19.29 0.54
C LEU A 63 -34.83 -20.03 1.77
N LEU A 64 -34.81 -21.35 1.73
CA LEU A 64 -35.26 -22.22 2.81
C LEU A 64 -34.06 -22.92 3.45
N PHE A 65 -33.96 -22.83 4.76
CA PHE A 65 -32.88 -23.40 5.55
C PHE A 65 -33.36 -24.64 6.32
N SER A 66 -32.39 -25.44 6.76
CA SER A 66 -32.60 -26.64 7.58
C SER A 66 -33.31 -26.34 8.91
N GLU A 67 -33.13 -25.12 9.43
CA GLU A 67 -33.65 -24.71 10.73
C GLU A 67 -33.94 -23.21 10.81
N LYS A 68 -34.38 -22.73 11.98
CA LYS A 68 -34.73 -21.32 12.18
C LYS A 68 -33.49 -20.44 12.16
N ILE A 69 -33.50 -19.46 11.27
CA ILE A 69 -32.42 -18.50 11.08
C ILE A 69 -32.70 -17.18 11.79
N VAL A 70 -31.64 -16.53 12.22
CA VAL A 70 -31.67 -15.26 12.96
C VAL A 70 -30.80 -14.25 12.22
N LYS A 71 -31.35 -13.04 12.02
CA LYS A 71 -30.60 -11.92 11.45
C LYS A 71 -29.43 -11.55 12.37
N PRO A 72 -28.29 -11.10 11.83
CA PRO A 72 -27.17 -10.67 12.68
C PRO A 72 -27.53 -9.42 13.49
N ASP A 73 -26.94 -9.29 14.68
CA ASP A 73 -27.10 -8.11 15.55
C ASP A 73 -26.45 -6.85 14.95
N LYS A 74 -25.42 -7.03 14.10
CA LYS A 74 -24.68 -5.96 13.41
C LYS A 74 -24.29 -6.41 12.00
N GLY A 75 -24.25 -5.46 11.07
CA GLY A 75 -23.87 -5.69 9.68
C GLY A 75 -25.00 -6.27 8.81
N LYS A 76 -24.71 -6.48 7.53
CA LYS A 76 -25.61 -7.14 6.57
C LYS A 76 -25.24 -8.61 6.43
N ALA A 77 -26.25 -9.49 6.41
CA ALA A 77 -26.06 -10.93 6.15
C ALA A 77 -26.40 -11.33 4.71
N VAL A 78 -27.05 -10.47 3.94
CA VAL A 78 -27.56 -10.79 2.60
C VAL A 78 -27.11 -9.71 1.64
N PHE A 79 -26.51 -10.13 0.53
CA PHE A 79 -26.01 -9.28 -0.53
C PHE A 79 -26.64 -9.72 -1.85
N VAL A 80 -27.10 -8.77 -2.66
CA VAL A 80 -27.65 -9.02 -3.98
C VAL A 80 -26.74 -8.36 -5.01
N SER A 81 -26.32 -9.12 -6.01
CA SER A 81 -25.48 -8.68 -7.12
C SER A 81 -26.15 -9.02 -8.46
N PRO A 82 -26.19 -8.12 -9.45
CA PRO A 82 -25.83 -6.70 -9.36
C PRO A 82 -26.61 -5.97 -8.27
N ARG A 83 -26.00 -4.91 -7.73
CA ARG A 83 -26.61 -4.09 -6.69
C ARG A 83 -27.94 -3.51 -7.23
N PRO A 84 -29.07 -3.72 -6.55
CA PRO A 84 -30.33 -3.08 -6.92
C PRO A 84 -30.26 -1.55 -6.72
N ASP A 85 -31.03 -0.80 -7.50
CA ASP A 85 -31.07 0.67 -7.42
C ASP A 85 -31.63 1.16 -6.06
N THR A 86 -32.43 0.32 -5.40
CA THR A 86 -32.98 0.56 -4.06
C THR A 86 -32.76 -0.64 -3.15
N GLU A 87 -32.49 -0.39 -1.86
CA GLU A 87 -32.22 -1.45 -0.89
C GLU A 87 -33.38 -2.46 -0.84
N PRO A 88 -33.10 -3.76 -0.98
CA PRO A 88 -34.14 -4.78 -1.01
C PRO A 88 -34.79 -4.97 0.37
N GLU A 89 -36.06 -5.35 0.39
CA GLU A 89 -36.74 -5.74 1.62
C GLU A 89 -36.33 -7.18 2.00
N ILE A 90 -35.63 -7.33 3.13
CA ILE A 90 -35.17 -8.63 3.63
C ILE A 90 -36.02 -9.05 4.83
N LYS A 91 -36.69 -10.21 4.71
CA LYS A 91 -37.56 -10.78 5.74
C LYS A 91 -37.04 -12.14 6.20
N PHE A 92 -36.83 -12.28 7.50
CA PHE A 92 -36.51 -13.55 8.17
C PHE A 92 -37.76 -14.07 8.88
N LYS A 93 -38.26 -15.25 8.51
CA LYS A 93 -39.43 -15.88 9.12
C LYS A 93 -39.22 -17.37 9.31
N GLY A 94 -38.92 -17.79 10.54
CA GLY A 94 -38.66 -19.20 10.83
C GLY A 94 -37.37 -19.65 10.12
N ASN A 95 -37.47 -20.66 9.26
CA ASN A 95 -36.38 -21.14 8.42
C ASN A 95 -36.38 -20.54 7.00
N ARG A 96 -37.18 -19.50 6.76
CA ARG A 96 -37.32 -18.83 5.47
C ARG A 96 -36.67 -17.45 5.48
N LEU A 97 -35.83 -17.18 4.49
CA LEU A 97 -35.33 -15.87 4.14
C LEU A 97 -35.97 -15.44 2.82
N THR A 98 -36.63 -14.27 2.82
CA THR A 98 -37.20 -13.66 1.63
C THR A 98 -36.47 -12.36 1.32
N VAL A 99 -35.98 -12.22 0.10
CA VAL A 99 -35.35 -11.02 -0.44
C VAL A 99 -36.27 -10.48 -1.53
N ARG A 100 -36.82 -9.30 -1.33
CA ARG A 100 -37.75 -8.68 -2.27
C ARG A 100 -37.15 -7.40 -2.85
N LEU A 101 -36.93 -7.39 -4.15
CA LEU A 101 -36.52 -6.20 -4.89
C LEU A 101 -37.71 -5.26 -5.06
N ARG A 102 -37.43 -3.95 -5.08
CA ARG A 102 -38.46 -2.94 -5.32
C ARG A 102 -38.91 -2.96 -6.78
N GLU A 103 -37.95 -3.03 -7.71
CA GLU A 103 -38.21 -3.28 -9.12
C GLU A 103 -38.29 -4.78 -9.43
N PHE A 104 -38.79 -5.11 -10.62
CA PHE A 104 -38.70 -6.46 -11.16
C PHE A 104 -37.27 -6.80 -11.62
N PHE A 105 -36.97 -8.10 -11.69
CA PHE A 105 -35.75 -8.59 -12.30
C PHE A 105 -35.63 -8.04 -13.72
N ARG A 106 -34.46 -7.49 -14.04
CA ARG A 106 -34.12 -7.01 -15.38
C ARG A 106 -34.07 -8.22 -16.32
N SER A 107 -34.44 -8.01 -17.58
CA SER A 107 -34.34 -9.05 -18.62
C SER A 107 -32.87 -9.33 -18.92
N ASP A 108 -32.56 -10.58 -19.27
CA ASP A 108 -31.22 -11.01 -19.68
C ASP A 108 -30.12 -10.62 -18.67
N GLN A 109 -30.38 -10.92 -17.40
CA GLN A 109 -29.52 -10.54 -16.28
C GLN A 109 -29.28 -11.73 -15.35
N THR A 110 -28.01 -11.99 -15.05
CA THR A 110 -27.62 -12.86 -13.95
C THR A 110 -27.78 -12.14 -12.62
N TYR A 111 -28.41 -12.80 -11.65
CA TYR A 111 -28.56 -12.36 -10.27
C TYR A 111 -27.88 -13.35 -9.34
N ILE A 112 -27.18 -12.83 -8.33
CA ILE A 112 -26.49 -13.59 -7.30
C ILE A 112 -26.98 -13.07 -5.95
N VAL A 113 -27.47 -13.98 -5.11
CA VAL A 113 -27.81 -13.70 -3.72
C VAL A 113 -26.82 -14.43 -2.82
N THR A 114 -25.99 -13.67 -2.10
CA THR A 114 -24.96 -14.19 -1.21
C THR A 114 -25.34 -13.96 0.25
N ILE A 115 -25.22 -15.02 1.05
CA ILE A 115 -25.58 -15.06 2.46
C ILE A 115 -24.29 -15.28 3.23
N SER A 116 -23.90 -14.30 4.03
CA SER A 116 -22.64 -14.37 4.78
C SER A 116 -22.75 -15.27 6.01
N ASN A 117 -21.60 -15.70 6.51
CA ASN A 117 -21.50 -16.49 7.75
C ASN A 117 -21.85 -15.71 9.04
N ALA A 118 -22.32 -14.46 8.91
CA ALA A 118 -22.90 -13.68 10.00
C ALA A 118 -24.32 -14.17 10.36
N LEU A 119 -25.00 -14.89 9.47
CA LEU A 119 -26.27 -15.54 9.75
C LEU A 119 -26.07 -16.67 10.78
N THR A 120 -26.94 -16.74 11.79
CA THR A 120 -26.93 -17.81 12.79
C THR A 120 -28.28 -18.49 12.92
N ASP A 121 -28.29 -19.65 13.58
CA ASP A 121 -29.52 -20.23 14.13
C ASP A 121 -29.96 -19.54 15.44
N LEU A 122 -30.95 -20.11 16.12
CA LEU A 122 -31.41 -19.67 17.44
C LEU A 122 -30.41 -19.95 18.58
N ARG A 123 -29.45 -20.85 18.37
CA ARG A 123 -28.43 -21.27 19.34
C ARG A 123 -27.06 -20.61 19.11
N ARG A 124 -26.98 -19.71 18.13
CA ARG A 124 -25.78 -18.99 17.67
C ARG A 124 -24.75 -19.87 16.94
N ASN A 125 -25.16 -21.00 16.40
CA ASN A 125 -24.37 -21.74 15.42
C ASN A 125 -24.37 -20.96 14.09
N LYS A 126 -23.19 -20.76 13.51
CA LYS A 126 -22.98 -20.02 12.26
C LYS A 126 -23.10 -20.95 11.06
N LEU A 127 -23.34 -20.40 9.88
CA LEU A 127 -23.11 -21.13 8.63
C LEU A 127 -21.66 -21.62 8.54
N ASP A 128 -21.45 -22.85 8.06
CA ASP A 128 -20.11 -23.40 7.81
C ASP A 128 -19.32 -22.57 6.78
N SER A 129 -20.02 -22.03 5.78
CA SER A 129 -19.47 -21.13 4.76
C SER A 129 -20.56 -20.19 4.24
N SER A 130 -20.16 -19.14 3.51
CA SER A 130 -21.12 -18.29 2.80
C SER A 130 -21.87 -19.10 1.74
N ILE A 131 -23.18 -18.87 1.63
CA ILE A 131 -24.02 -19.50 0.61
C ILE A 131 -24.21 -18.51 -0.53
N SER A 132 -24.09 -18.95 -1.78
CA SER A 132 -24.40 -18.14 -2.96
C SER A 132 -25.39 -18.86 -3.85
N VAL A 133 -26.46 -18.16 -4.23
CA VAL A 133 -27.47 -18.63 -5.18
C VAL A 133 -27.40 -17.74 -6.40
N ALA A 134 -27.06 -18.31 -7.56
CA ALA A 134 -27.03 -17.61 -8.83
C ALA A 134 -28.19 -18.09 -9.73
N PHE A 135 -28.82 -17.17 -10.45
CA PHE A 135 -29.84 -17.50 -11.45
C PHE A 135 -29.85 -16.43 -12.55
N SER A 136 -30.43 -16.72 -13.71
CA SER A 136 -30.55 -15.76 -14.80
C SER A 136 -31.97 -15.65 -15.32
N THR A 137 -32.39 -14.42 -15.65
CA THR A 137 -33.60 -14.16 -16.43
C THR A 137 -33.38 -14.38 -17.93
N GLY A 138 -32.12 -14.51 -18.37
CA GLY A 138 -31.72 -14.84 -19.74
C GLY A 138 -31.52 -16.34 -19.97
N GLU A 139 -30.97 -16.69 -21.12
CA GLU A 139 -30.70 -18.10 -21.50
C GLU A 139 -29.39 -18.64 -20.93
N VAL A 140 -28.54 -17.77 -20.37
CA VAL A 140 -27.23 -18.12 -19.81
C VAL A 140 -27.03 -17.46 -18.45
N ILE A 141 -26.25 -18.11 -17.60
CA ILE A 141 -25.65 -17.47 -16.42
C ILE A 141 -24.26 -17.03 -16.82
N ASP A 142 -23.95 -15.78 -16.53
CA ASP A 142 -22.63 -15.21 -16.80
C ASP A 142 -21.54 -16.03 -16.09
N THR A 143 -20.36 -16.10 -16.70
CA THR A 143 -19.25 -16.94 -16.23
C THR A 143 -18.01 -16.17 -15.83
N GLY A 144 -17.96 -14.87 -16.12
CA GLY A 144 -16.83 -14.01 -15.81
C GLY A 144 -16.50 -14.01 -14.32
N ALA A 145 -15.22 -13.91 -14.01
CA ALA A 145 -14.71 -13.86 -12.65
C ALA A 145 -13.57 -12.86 -12.54
N VAL A 146 -13.48 -12.20 -11.39
CA VAL A 146 -12.37 -11.32 -11.03
C VAL A 146 -11.96 -11.68 -9.61
N SER A 147 -10.69 -11.97 -9.39
CA SER A 147 -10.20 -12.36 -8.06
C SER A 147 -8.79 -11.89 -7.82
N GLY A 148 -8.42 -11.77 -6.55
CA GLY A 148 -7.12 -11.27 -6.19
C GLY A 148 -6.89 -11.21 -4.68
N LEU A 149 -5.79 -10.55 -4.33
CA LEU A 149 -5.27 -10.33 -3.00
C LEU A 149 -5.10 -8.82 -2.78
N VAL A 150 -5.57 -8.33 -1.64
CA VAL A 150 -5.31 -6.97 -1.18
C VAL A 150 -4.35 -7.04 0.02
N VAL A 151 -3.29 -6.25 -0.02
CA VAL A 151 -2.25 -6.21 1.03
C VAL A 151 -2.03 -4.80 1.54
N GLU A 152 -1.65 -4.68 2.80
CA GLU A 152 -1.11 -3.48 3.40
C GLU A 152 0.37 -3.77 3.72
N GLY A 153 1.26 -3.37 2.81
CA GLY A 153 2.66 -3.82 2.77
C GLY A 153 2.77 -5.32 2.51
N HIS A 154 3.36 -6.08 3.44
CA HIS A 154 3.43 -7.55 3.38
C HIS A 154 2.32 -8.26 4.17
N THR A 155 1.33 -7.52 4.71
CA THR A 155 0.25 -8.11 5.51
C THR A 155 -1.06 -8.16 4.73
N PRO A 156 -1.87 -9.22 4.85
CA PRO A 156 -3.16 -9.27 4.17
C PRO A 156 -4.14 -8.21 4.70
N ALA A 157 -4.72 -7.42 3.80
CA ALA A 157 -5.72 -6.42 4.16
C ALA A 157 -7.10 -7.07 4.33
N THR A 158 -7.45 -7.39 5.57
CA THR A 158 -8.68 -8.14 5.92
C THR A 158 -9.91 -7.23 6.01
N GLY A 159 -11.05 -7.68 5.49
CA GLY A 159 -12.34 -7.01 5.64
C GLY A 159 -12.49 -5.71 4.83
N MET A 160 -11.65 -5.48 3.83
CA MET A 160 -11.82 -4.37 2.90
C MET A 160 -13.03 -4.60 2.00
N VAL A 161 -13.78 -3.55 1.70
CA VAL A 161 -14.82 -3.60 0.69
C VAL A 161 -14.15 -3.58 -0.68
N VAL A 162 -14.54 -4.48 -1.57
CA VAL A 162 -14.06 -4.51 -2.95
C VAL A 162 -15.25 -4.29 -3.87
N GLY A 163 -15.17 -3.26 -4.71
CA GLY A 163 -16.25 -2.83 -5.60
C GLY A 163 -15.83 -2.86 -7.06
N LEU A 164 -16.72 -3.38 -7.92
CA LEU A 164 -16.66 -3.18 -9.37
C LEU A 164 -17.69 -2.12 -9.74
N PHE A 165 -17.19 -0.96 -10.16
CA PHE A 165 -17.98 0.16 -10.64
C PHE A 165 -18.15 0.05 -12.16
N ALA A 166 -19.27 0.55 -12.69
CA ALA A 166 -19.39 0.71 -14.13
C ALA A 166 -18.53 1.90 -14.55
N GLU A 167 -17.70 1.71 -15.57
CA GLU A 167 -16.74 2.73 -16.00
C GLU A 167 -17.40 4.07 -16.37
N GLY A 168 -18.57 4.02 -17.01
CA GLY A 168 -19.34 5.20 -17.40
C GLY A 168 -19.96 5.99 -16.24
N ASP A 169 -20.05 5.40 -15.05
CA ASP A 169 -20.60 6.10 -13.86
C ASP A 169 -19.53 7.00 -13.20
N LEU A 170 -18.28 6.92 -13.64
CA LEU A 170 -17.11 7.50 -12.96
C LEU A 170 -16.44 8.60 -13.80
N THR A 171 -17.13 9.73 -13.93
CA THR A 171 -16.68 10.89 -14.73
C THR A 171 -15.58 11.71 -14.07
N ASP A 172 -15.50 11.71 -12.73
CA ASP A 172 -14.47 12.37 -11.92
C ASP A 172 -14.27 11.66 -10.55
N SER A 173 -13.42 12.21 -9.67
CA SER A 173 -13.19 11.66 -8.32
C SER A 173 -14.37 11.83 -7.34
N VAL A 174 -15.25 12.81 -7.56
CA VAL A 174 -16.38 13.08 -6.66
C VAL A 174 -17.53 12.12 -6.95
N ALA A 175 -17.58 11.54 -8.15
CA ALA A 175 -18.55 10.51 -8.53
C ALA A 175 -18.54 9.32 -7.54
N TYR A 176 -17.37 8.90 -7.05
CA TYR A 176 -17.25 7.75 -6.13
C TYR A 176 -18.01 7.95 -4.81
N ASP A 177 -18.11 9.18 -4.31
CA ASP A 177 -18.83 9.49 -3.07
C ASP A 177 -20.34 9.31 -3.18
N SER A 178 -20.86 9.33 -4.42
CA SER A 178 -22.28 9.30 -4.73
C SER A 178 -22.73 8.02 -5.44
N VAL A 179 -21.79 7.24 -5.96
CA VAL A 179 -22.06 6.02 -6.73
C VAL A 179 -21.79 4.78 -5.89
N TYR A 180 -22.69 3.81 -5.95
CA TYR A 180 -22.45 2.49 -5.39
C TYR A 180 -21.77 1.59 -6.43
N PRO A 181 -20.87 0.70 -6.01
CA PRO A 181 -20.36 -0.32 -6.91
C PRO A 181 -21.51 -1.23 -7.38
N ARG A 182 -21.47 -1.61 -8.66
CA ARG A 182 -22.47 -2.50 -9.28
C ARG A 182 -22.33 -3.91 -8.73
N TYR A 183 -21.11 -4.34 -8.44
CA TYR A 183 -20.84 -5.59 -7.74
C TYR A 183 -19.95 -5.30 -6.52
N ILE A 184 -20.27 -5.92 -5.39
CA ILE A 184 -19.58 -5.69 -4.13
C ILE A 184 -19.26 -7.02 -3.44
N THR A 185 -18.06 -7.12 -2.88
CA THR A 185 -17.62 -8.21 -2.02
C THR A 185 -16.70 -7.66 -0.94
N THR A 186 -16.13 -8.52 -0.10
CA THR A 186 -15.15 -8.13 0.91
C THR A 186 -13.97 -9.08 0.91
N THR A 187 -12.79 -8.60 1.31
CA THR A 187 -11.62 -9.46 1.50
C THR A 187 -11.76 -10.36 2.72
N ASP A 188 -11.26 -11.61 2.60
CA ASP A 188 -11.21 -12.56 3.69
C ASP A 188 -10.04 -12.30 4.66
N GLN A 189 -9.82 -13.20 5.64
CA GLN A 189 -8.71 -13.11 6.61
C GLN A 189 -7.31 -13.22 5.99
N LYS A 190 -7.23 -13.67 4.74
CA LYS A 190 -6.01 -13.74 3.94
C LYS A 190 -5.96 -12.64 2.90
N GLY A 191 -6.80 -11.60 3.01
CA GLY A 191 -6.85 -10.47 2.10
C GLY A 191 -7.43 -10.80 0.71
N ARG A 192 -7.99 -12.00 0.52
CA ARG A 192 -8.45 -12.46 -0.80
C ARG A 192 -9.88 -12.03 -1.08
N PHE A 193 -10.17 -11.67 -2.32
CA PHE A 193 -11.51 -11.38 -2.80
C PHE A 193 -11.82 -12.16 -4.09
N VAL A 194 -13.10 -12.41 -4.32
CA VAL A 194 -13.59 -13.09 -5.54
C VAL A 194 -14.95 -12.52 -5.93
N PHE A 195 -15.08 -12.17 -7.21
CA PHE A 195 -16.33 -11.98 -7.92
C PHE A 195 -16.54 -13.16 -8.88
N ARG A 196 -17.78 -13.62 -9.00
CA ARG A 196 -18.18 -14.69 -9.92
C ARG A 196 -19.44 -14.28 -10.65
N HIS A 197 -19.69 -14.93 -11.78
CA HIS A 197 -20.86 -14.70 -12.61
C HIS A 197 -21.02 -13.23 -13.03
N LEU A 198 -19.91 -12.62 -13.39
CA LEU A 198 -19.88 -11.29 -13.96
C LEU A 198 -20.16 -11.37 -15.47
N PRO A 199 -21.05 -10.53 -16.00
CA PRO A 199 -21.19 -10.37 -17.44
C PRO A 199 -19.93 -9.75 -18.02
N ASP A 200 -19.71 -9.98 -19.32
CA ASP A 200 -18.64 -9.34 -20.06
C ASP A 200 -18.79 -7.82 -20.05
N GLY A 201 -17.67 -7.10 -19.94
CA GLY A 201 -17.66 -5.65 -19.92
C GLY A 201 -16.53 -5.03 -19.10
N ASN A 202 -16.43 -3.70 -19.22
CA ASN A 202 -15.43 -2.92 -18.51
C ASN A 202 -15.91 -2.52 -17.12
N HIS A 203 -15.00 -2.64 -16.16
CA HIS A 203 -15.22 -2.27 -14.78
C HIS A 203 -14.04 -1.48 -14.24
N ARG A 204 -14.32 -0.57 -13.30
CA ARG A 204 -13.28 -0.07 -12.40
C ARG A 204 -13.32 -0.87 -11.10
N LEU A 205 -12.24 -1.58 -10.82
CA LEU A 205 -12.06 -2.31 -9.58
C LEU A 205 -11.36 -1.42 -8.56
N ILE A 206 -11.95 -1.28 -7.38
CA ILE A 206 -11.36 -0.55 -6.26
C ILE A 206 -11.62 -1.36 -4.99
N ALA A 207 -10.57 -1.64 -4.22
CA ALA A 207 -10.72 -2.06 -2.83
C ALA A 207 -10.58 -0.83 -1.93
N PHE A 208 -11.46 -0.65 -0.95
CA PHE A 208 -11.40 0.48 -0.02
C PHE A 208 -11.82 0.10 1.39
N LYS A 209 -11.29 0.85 2.36
CA LYS A 209 -11.62 0.67 3.77
C LYS A 209 -12.84 1.53 4.11
N ASP A 210 -14.02 0.94 4.01
CA ASP A 210 -15.29 1.60 4.31
C ASP A 210 -15.44 1.87 5.82
N ASN A 211 -14.88 2.98 6.28
CA ASN A 211 -14.86 3.34 7.69
C ASN A 211 -16.25 3.74 8.20
N ASN A 212 -17.07 4.33 7.32
CA ASN A 212 -18.38 4.87 7.67
C ASN A 212 -19.54 3.87 7.41
N HIS A 213 -19.22 2.69 6.85
CA HIS A 213 -20.11 1.57 6.56
C HIS A 213 -21.26 1.94 5.60
N ASN A 214 -20.99 2.84 4.63
CA ASN A 214 -21.98 3.28 3.64
C ASN A 214 -21.84 2.59 2.28
N GLU A 215 -20.87 1.68 2.11
CA GLU A 215 -20.59 0.91 0.90
C GLU A 215 -20.22 1.76 -0.34
N ARG A 216 -19.91 3.04 -0.16
CA ARG A 216 -19.43 3.97 -1.18
C ARG A 216 -18.00 4.37 -0.86
N PHE A 217 -17.20 4.55 -1.91
CA PHE A 217 -15.82 4.91 -1.74
C PHE A 217 -15.67 6.43 -1.57
N ASN A 218 -15.17 6.84 -0.42
CA ASN A 218 -14.80 8.24 -0.18
C ASN A 218 -13.29 8.43 -0.30
N LEU A 219 -12.87 9.00 -1.43
CA LEU A 219 -11.47 9.25 -1.73
C LEU A 219 -10.76 10.04 -0.61
N ALA A 220 -11.44 11.02 -0.02
CA ALA A 220 -10.88 11.92 1.00
C ALA A 220 -10.66 11.32 2.38
N ARG A 221 -11.27 10.17 2.66
CA ARG A 221 -11.40 9.66 4.03
C ARG A 221 -11.05 8.19 4.15
N GLU A 222 -10.84 7.51 3.04
CA GLU A 222 -10.70 6.06 2.98
C GLU A 222 -9.45 5.67 2.22
N THR A 223 -8.71 4.73 2.80
CA THR A 223 -7.60 4.07 2.11
C THR A 223 -8.17 3.14 1.04
N PHE A 224 -7.44 3.00 -0.06
CA PHE A 224 -7.89 2.26 -1.22
C PHE A 224 -6.74 1.48 -1.86
N ALA A 225 -7.05 0.54 -2.72
CA ALA A 225 -6.08 -0.20 -3.52
C ALA A 225 -6.63 -0.34 -4.94
N LEU A 226 -5.74 -0.21 -5.93
CA LEU A 226 -6.06 -0.32 -7.35
C LEU A 226 -5.40 -1.55 -7.98
N PRO A 227 -6.00 -2.11 -9.04
CA PRO A 227 -5.35 -3.14 -9.83
C PRO A 227 -4.21 -2.53 -10.65
N ASP A 228 -3.34 -3.41 -11.12
CA ASP A 228 -2.23 -3.08 -12.00
C ASP A 228 -2.62 -3.04 -13.49
N ARG A 229 -3.84 -3.47 -13.82
CA ARG A 229 -4.36 -3.56 -15.18
C ARG A 229 -5.85 -3.25 -15.26
N SER A 230 -6.32 -2.95 -16.46
CA SER A 230 -7.74 -2.72 -16.74
C SER A 230 -8.57 -3.98 -16.49
N VAL A 231 -9.72 -3.81 -15.83
CA VAL A 231 -10.63 -4.92 -15.51
C VAL A 231 -11.72 -5.01 -16.58
N THR A 232 -11.43 -5.71 -17.66
CA THR A 232 -12.38 -6.01 -18.75
C THR A 232 -12.74 -7.49 -18.70
N VAL A 233 -13.90 -7.81 -18.14
CA VAL A 233 -14.41 -9.19 -18.10
C VAL A 233 -14.69 -9.66 -19.52
N GLY A 234 -14.18 -10.85 -19.87
CA GLY A 234 -14.19 -11.36 -21.24
C GLY A 234 -13.08 -10.80 -22.15
N GLY A 235 -12.18 -9.97 -21.60
CA GLY A 235 -11.01 -9.44 -22.29
C GLY A 235 -9.81 -10.40 -22.32
N ASP A 236 -8.70 -9.93 -22.88
CA ASP A 236 -7.49 -10.75 -23.12
C ASP A 236 -6.61 -10.93 -21.87
N LEU A 237 -6.68 -9.99 -20.91
CA LEU A 237 -5.84 -10.02 -19.71
C LEU A 237 -6.44 -10.94 -18.63
N PRO A 238 -5.62 -11.73 -17.93
CA PRO A 238 -6.08 -12.51 -16.79
C PRO A 238 -6.53 -11.58 -15.66
N LEU A 239 -7.71 -11.89 -15.10
CA LEU A 239 -8.33 -11.16 -13.99
C LEU A 239 -8.40 -12.01 -12.71
N ASP A 240 -7.71 -13.14 -12.71
CA ASP A 240 -7.40 -13.93 -11.53
C ASP A 240 -6.06 -13.50 -10.91
N GLU A 241 -5.94 -13.71 -9.60
CA GLU A 241 -4.71 -13.46 -8.84
C GLU A 241 -4.18 -12.02 -8.86
N LEU A 242 -5.03 -11.03 -9.14
CA LEU A 242 -4.67 -9.61 -9.06
C LEU A 242 -4.08 -9.28 -7.69
N VAL A 243 -2.97 -8.54 -7.64
CA VAL A 243 -2.39 -8.07 -6.38
C VAL A 243 -2.58 -6.56 -6.29
N MET A 244 -3.21 -6.11 -5.20
CA MET A 244 -3.50 -4.68 -4.98
C MET A 244 -2.92 -4.24 -3.63
N SER A 245 -2.20 -3.13 -3.63
CA SER A 245 -1.56 -2.57 -2.42
C SER A 245 -2.41 -1.43 -1.88
N VAL A 246 -2.68 -1.46 -0.58
CA VAL A 246 -3.41 -0.38 0.10
C VAL A 246 -2.52 0.87 0.13
N THR A 247 -3.09 1.94 -0.39
CA THR A 247 -2.58 3.30 -0.36
C THR A 247 -3.67 4.26 0.15
N SER A 248 -3.36 5.54 0.27
CA SER A 248 -4.31 6.57 0.69
C SER A 248 -4.28 7.72 -0.29
N TYR A 249 -5.43 8.35 -0.52
CA TYR A 249 -5.47 9.55 -1.33
C TYR A 249 -5.28 10.74 -0.42
N ASP A 250 -4.33 11.59 -0.78
CA ASP A 250 -4.12 12.83 -0.07
C ASP A 250 -5.07 13.90 -0.60
N THR A 251 -6.19 14.13 0.08
CA THR A 251 -7.17 15.16 -0.31
C THR A 251 -6.93 16.53 0.28
N ALA A 252 -5.85 16.74 1.03
CA ALA A 252 -5.50 18.11 1.37
C ALA A 252 -4.94 18.75 0.09
N SER A 253 -5.57 19.82 -0.39
CA SER A 253 -4.93 20.69 -1.37
C SER A 253 -3.57 21.09 -0.81
N ILE A 254 -2.52 20.75 -1.55
CA ILE A 254 -1.18 21.18 -1.18
C ILE A 254 -1.16 22.69 -1.37
N GLU A 255 -0.68 23.40 -0.37
CA GLU A 255 -0.60 24.86 -0.37
C GLU A 255 0.82 25.27 -0.02
N ILE A 256 1.25 26.40 -0.56
CA ILE A 256 2.46 27.06 -0.08
C ILE A 256 2.11 27.75 1.23
N LEU A 257 2.63 27.24 2.34
CA LEU A 257 2.42 27.82 3.67
C LEU A 257 3.20 29.12 3.81
N THR A 258 4.47 29.11 3.43
CA THR A 258 5.37 30.25 3.57
C THR A 258 6.42 30.23 2.47
N VAL A 259 6.79 31.43 2.01
CA VAL A 259 7.99 31.66 1.20
C VAL A 259 8.88 32.63 1.97
N SER A 260 10.16 32.32 2.07
CA SER A 260 11.16 33.15 2.75
C SER A 260 12.49 33.13 2.01
N ASP A 261 13.22 34.24 2.03
CA ASP A 261 14.65 34.25 1.72
C ASP A 261 15.42 33.49 2.82
N THR A 262 16.40 32.69 2.41
CA THR A 262 17.43 32.19 3.33
C THR A 262 18.53 33.25 3.44
N ARG A 263 19.40 33.13 4.45
CA ARG A 263 20.56 34.02 4.57
C ARG A 263 21.66 33.73 3.54
N ASP A 264 21.40 32.70 2.74
CA ASP A 264 22.32 31.93 1.92
C ASP A 264 21.95 32.13 0.42
N GLY A 265 21.20 33.21 0.13
CA GLY A 265 20.76 33.56 -1.23
C GLY A 265 19.68 32.66 -1.86
N LEU A 266 19.15 31.66 -1.16
CA LEU A 266 18.07 30.81 -1.67
C LEU A 266 16.69 31.35 -1.30
N VAL A 267 15.68 30.93 -2.05
CA VAL A 267 14.27 31.08 -1.65
C VAL A 267 13.74 29.74 -1.18
N ARG A 268 13.28 29.72 0.07
CA ARG A 268 12.68 28.54 0.71
C ARG A 268 11.16 28.61 0.61
N VAL A 269 10.59 27.60 -0.03
CA VAL A 269 9.14 27.37 -0.12
C VAL A 269 8.78 26.22 0.83
N ARG A 270 7.95 26.49 1.84
CA ARG A 270 7.39 25.45 2.73
C ARG A 270 5.98 25.12 2.29
N LEU A 271 5.73 23.83 2.14
CA LEU A 271 4.47 23.27 1.68
C LEU A 271 3.69 22.69 2.86
N SER A 272 2.37 22.63 2.72
CA SER A 272 1.50 22.04 3.74
C SER A 272 1.74 20.54 3.91
N ARG A 273 2.24 19.87 2.86
CA ARG A 273 2.45 18.41 2.74
C ARG A 273 3.59 18.12 1.75
N PRO A 274 4.20 16.92 1.79
CA PRO A 274 5.24 16.57 0.84
C PRO A 274 4.67 16.51 -0.58
N VAL A 275 5.43 17.02 -1.56
CA VAL A 275 5.16 16.84 -2.99
C VAL A 275 6.20 15.91 -3.58
N ARG A 276 5.82 15.14 -4.59
CA ARG A 276 6.81 14.43 -5.42
C ARG A 276 7.65 15.44 -6.17
N LEU A 277 8.96 15.19 -6.24
CA LEU A 277 9.92 16.11 -6.84
C LEU A 277 10.46 15.63 -8.18
N ASP A 278 9.96 14.52 -8.74
CA ASP A 278 10.41 13.98 -10.04
C ASP A 278 10.44 15.08 -11.13
N LEU A 279 9.36 15.86 -11.22
CA LEU A 279 9.23 16.95 -12.19
C LEU A 279 10.08 18.17 -11.82
N LEU A 280 10.09 18.55 -10.54
CA LEU A 280 10.83 19.74 -10.07
C LEU A 280 12.34 19.53 -10.09
N GLY A 281 12.82 18.34 -9.76
CA GLY A 281 14.23 17.97 -9.78
C GLY A 281 14.80 17.96 -11.20
N SER A 282 14.04 17.45 -12.17
CA SER A 282 14.42 17.47 -13.59
C SER A 282 14.20 18.83 -14.26
N HIS A 283 13.22 19.61 -13.80
CA HIS A 283 12.88 20.93 -14.33
C HIS A 283 12.72 21.96 -13.21
N PRO A 284 13.83 22.44 -12.60
CA PRO A 284 13.78 23.46 -11.55
C PRO A 284 13.00 24.71 -11.93
N SER A 285 12.95 25.05 -13.23
CA SER A 285 12.22 26.18 -13.79
C SER A 285 10.70 26.15 -13.56
N ASN A 286 10.16 25.01 -13.14
CA ASN A 286 8.76 24.87 -12.74
C ASN A 286 8.43 25.55 -11.39
N LEU A 287 9.45 26.00 -10.68
CA LEU A 287 9.33 27.01 -9.63
C LEU A 287 9.82 28.35 -10.19
N LEU A 288 8.93 29.34 -10.22
CA LEU A 288 9.25 30.68 -10.73
C LEU A 288 8.76 31.79 -9.82
N LEU A 289 9.47 32.91 -9.86
CA LEU A 289 9.10 34.16 -9.21
C LEU A 289 8.70 35.17 -10.29
N ARG A 290 7.49 35.71 -10.21
CA ARG A 290 7.00 36.78 -11.09
C ARG A 290 6.98 38.09 -10.31
N SER A 291 7.66 39.12 -10.82
CA SER A 291 7.62 40.43 -10.15
C SER A 291 6.21 41.01 -10.18
N LEU A 292 5.74 41.54 -9.05
CA LEU A 292 4.47 42.26 -8.96
C LEU A 292 4.57 43.69 -9.49
N GLU A 293 5.77 44.26 -9.54
CA GLU A 293 6.04 45.59 -10.10
C GLU A 293 6.12 45.57 -11.63
N ASP A 294 6.73 44.51 -12.19
CA ASP A 294 6.85 44.28 -13.63
C ASP A 294 6.48 42.82 -13.96
N THR A 295 5.21 42.56 -14.22
CA THR A 295 4.67 41.21 -14.45
C THR A 295 5.28 40.46 -15.65
N LEU A 296 6.02 41.15 -16.52
CA LEU A 296 6.78 40.57 -17.62
C LEU A 296 8.12 39.97 -17.15
N ARG A 297 8.63 40.37 -15.98
CA ARG A 297 9.84 39.80 -15.38
C ARG A 297 9.50 38.54 -14.60
N VAL A 298 10.05 37.43 -15.09
CA VAL A 298 9.95 36.11 -14.49
C VAL A 298 11.35 35.58 -14.23
N TYR A 299 11.58 35.10 -13.02
CA TYR A 299 12.82 34.49 -12.59
C TYR A 299 12.53 33.00 -12.34
N PRO A 300 12.82 32.11 -13.31
CA PRO A 300 12.73 30.68 -13.07
C PRO A 300 13.89 30.25 -12.17
N ALA A 301 13.64 29.26 -11.30
CA ALA A 301 14.73 28.63 -10.56
C ALA A 301 15.61 27.81 -11.50
N TYR A 302 16.92 27.79 -11.26
CA TYR A 302 17.88 27.01 -12.05
C TYR A 302 18.40 25.78 -11.31
N ALA A 303 18.29 25.73 -9.97
CA ALA A 303 18.72 24.60 -9.16
C ALA A 303 17.89 24.51 -7.88
N LEU A 304 17.76 23.27 -7.35
CA LEU A 304 17.06 22.96 -6.11
C LEU A 304 17.95 22.11 -5.20
N ILE A 305 17.92 22.38 -3.89
CA ILE A 305 18.61 21.54 -2.90
C ILE A 305 18.01 20.12 -2.90
N GLU A 306 16.69 20.01 -2.99
CA GLU A 306 15.95 18.75 -2.86
C GLU A 306 15.78 17.98 -4.20
N SER A 307 16.53 18.34 -5.24
CA SER A 307 16.40 17.81 -6.62
C SER A 307 16.54 16.29 -6.76
N ASP A 308 17.24 15.61 -5.85
CA ASP A 308 17.47 14.16 -5.87
C ASP A 308 16.60 13.38 -4.86
N THR A 309 15.63 14.06 -4.24
CA THR A 309 14.75 13.47 -3.24
C THR A 309 13.42 13.11 -3.88
N THR A 310 12.82 11.98 -3.49
CA THR A 310 11.54 11.53 -4.08
C THR A 310 10.40 12.47 -3.70
N GLU A 311 10.31 12.85 -2.43
CA GLU A 311 9.29 13.76 -1.92
C GLU A 311 9.84 14.71 -0.86
N SER A 312 9.32 15.94 -0.81
CA SER A 312 9.67 16.90 0.24
C SER A 312 8.55 17.89 0.55
N THR A 313 8.49 18.33 1.81
CA THR A 313 7.63 19.44 2.28
C THR A 313 8.30 20.81 2.13
N THR A 314 9.57 20.84 1.78
CA THR A 314 10.37 22.07 1.66
C THR A 314 11.15 22.02 0.36
N VAL A 315 11.07 23.09 -0.42
CA VAL A 315 11.84 23.27 -1.65
C VAL A 315 12.68 24.54 -1.50
N GLN A 316 13.99 24.41 -1.60
CA GLN A 316 14.94 25.51 -1.54
C GLN A 316 15.59 25.68 -2.90
N ALA A 317 15.42 26.87 -3.46
CA ALA A 317 15.69 27.11 -4.86
C ALA A 317 16.58 28.31 -5.08
N CYS A 318 17.42 28.19 -6.11
CA CYS A 318 18.33 29.24 -6.55
C CYS A 318 17.77 29.96 -7.77
N PHE A 319 17.90 31.29 -7.76
CA PHE A 319 17.42 32.19 -8.81
C PHE A 319 18.56 33.11 -9.24
N ASP A 320 18.52 33.54 -10.50
CA ASP A 320 19.42 34.58 -10.99
C ASP A 320 19.09 35.94 -10.35
N GLU A 321 20.14 36.75 -10.15
CA GLU A 321 20.17 38.15 -9.68
C GLU A 321 18.82 38.81 -9.28
N LEU A 322 18.17 38.28 -8.25
CA LEU A 322 16.91 38.81 -7.75
C LEU A 322 17.11 40.24 -7.23
N GLN A 323 16.21 41.14 -7.62
CA GLN A 323 16.16 42.51 -7.11
C GLN A 323 15.25 42.56 -5.87
N SER A 324 15.54 43.46 -4.94
CA SER A 324 14.61 43.69 -3.82
C SER A 324 13.26 44.17 -4.36
N GLY A 325 12.17 43.58 -3.87
CA GLY A 325 10.83 43.87 -4.34
C GLY A 325 9.82 42.79 -3.97
N GLU A 326 8.60 42.92 -4.48
CA GLU A 326 7.54 41.94 -4.27
C GLU A 326 7.35 41.00 -5.47
N TYR A 327 7.16 39.73 -5.15
CA TYR A 327 7.06 38.64 -6.11
C TYR A 327 5.85 37.76 -5.80
N LYS A 328 5.24 37.25 -6.87
CA LYS A 328 4.33 36.11 -6.82
C LYS A 328 5.12 34.84 -7.09
N VAL A 329 4.90 33.80 -6.29
CA VAL A 329 5.54 32.49 -6.46
C VAL A 329 4.56 31.53 -7.12
N GLU A 330 5.01 30.85 -8.17
CA GLU A 330 4.27 29.80 -8.87
C GLU A 330 5.12 28.53 -8.84
N LEU A 331 4.59 27.45 -8.26
CA LEU A 331 5.26 26.14 -8.13
C LEU A 331 4.42 25.07 -8.81
N THR A 332 4.98 24.43 -9.83
CA THR A 332 4.36 23.30 -10.53
C THR A 332 5.13 22.02 -10.21
N TYR A 333 4.51 21.10 -9.48
CA TYR A 333 5.13 19.83 -9.10
C TYR A 333 4.55 18.62 -9.86
N ASP A 334 3.39 18.80 -10.49
CA ASP A 334 2.72 17.81 -11.32
C ASP A 334 2.16 18.53 -12.56
N ALA A 335 2.40 18.00 -13.75
CA ALA A 335 1.98 18.59 -15.02
C ALA A 335 0.44 18.56 -15.20
N ASP A 336 -0.25 17.66 -14.50
CA ASP A 336 -1.70 17.50 -14.58
C ASP A 336 -2.45 18.38 -13.57
N ILE A 337 -1.74 19.10 -12.71
CA ILE A 337 -2.31 19.93 -11.63
C ILE A 337 -2.01 21.40 -11.87
N LEU A 338 -2.94 22.28 -11.47
CA LEU A 338 -2.69 23.72 -11.51
C LEU A 338 -1.51 24.09 -10.60
N PRO A 339 -0.67 25.07 -10.99
CA PRO A 339 0.44 25.53 -10.16
C PRO A 339 -0.04 26.00 -8.78
N LEU A 340 0.73 25.68 -7.75
CA LEU A 340 0.55 26.27 -6.42
C LEU A 340 1.00 27.72 -6.46
N VAL A 341 0.22 28.60 -5.84
CA VAL A 341 0.45 30.04 -5.89
C VAL A 341 0.63 30.61 -4.49
N TYR A 342 1.67 31.40 -4.31
CA TYR A 342 1.84 32.27 -3.14
C TYR A 342 1.86 33.73 -3.62
N GLU A 343 0.82 34.49 -3.26
CA GLU A 343 0.53 35.77 -3.92
C GLU A 343 1.54 36.88 -3.60
N HIS A 344 2.10 36.89 -2.39
CA HIS A 344 2.95 37.99 -1.92
C HIS A 344 4.18 37.48 -1.19
N PHE A 345 5.33 37.51 -1.86
CA PHE A 345 6.65 37.26 -1.29
C PHE A 345 7.50 38.53 -1.42
N THR A 346 7.95 39.07 -0.30
CA THR A 346 8.89 40.20 -0.29
C THR A 346 10.31 39.65 -0.23
N PHE A 347 11.11 39.96 -1.24
CA PHE A 347 12.54 39.65 -1.25
C PHE A 347 13.34 40.91 -0.94
N GLU A 348 14.27 40.80 -0.01
CA GLU A 348 15.24 41.85 0.29
C GLU A 348 16.65 41.33 0.03
N ARG A 349 17.31 41.89 -0.98
CA ARG A 349 18.70 41.53 -1.25
C ARG A 349 19.59 41.97 -0.10
N LYS A 350 20.23 41.00 0.53
CA LYS A 350 21.27 41.20 1.55
C LYS A 350 22.61 40.74 0.99
N PRO A 351 23.73 41.38 1.37
CA PRO A 351 25.05 40.81 1.12
C PRO A 351 25.13 39.44 1.78
N ASP A 352 25.67 38.48 1.05
CA ASP A 352 25.97 37.16 1.58
C ASP A 352 27.36 37.20 2.24
N GLU A 353 27.38 36.90 3.53
CA GLU A 353 28.58 36.87 4.38
C GLU A 353 28.73 35.50 5.07
N ASN A 354 27.86 34.53 4.77
CA ASN A 354 27.91 33.21 5.41
C ASN A 354 28.77 32.28 4.56
N PRO A 355 29.64 31.46 5.18
CA PRO A 355 30.29 30.39 4.45
C PRO A 355 29.27 29.31 4.08
N PRO A 356 29.41 28.66 2.90
CA PRO A 356 28.60 27.50 2.56
C PRO A 356 28.89 26.34 3.51
N ALA A 357 28.04 25.32 3.50
CA ALA A 357 28.19 24.11 4.31
C ALA A 357 27.87 22.85 3.49
N ILE A 358 28.52 21.74 3.82
CA ILE A 358 28.16 20.42 3.27
C ILE A 358 26.95 19.90 4.05
N ILE A 359 25.79 19.84 3.39
CA ILE A 359 24.51 19.44 3.99
C ILE A 359 24.16 17.97 3.73
N GLY A 360 24.91 17.30 2.86
CA GLY A 360 24.72 15.89 2.59
C GLY A 360 25.90 15.28 1.85
N PHE A 361 26.24 14.05 2.23
CA PHE A 361 27.17 13.21 1.52
C PHE A 361 26.55 11.82 1.37
N ARG A 362 26.66 11.25 0.17
CA ARG A 362 26.41 9.84 -0.11
C ARG A 362 27.69 9.25 -0.70
N PRO A 363 28.00 7.97 -0.43
CA PRO A 363 27.21 7.01 0.35
C PRO A 363 27.26 7.26 1.88
N ASP A 364 26.35 6.62 2.63
CA ASP A 364 26.46 6.58 4.09
C ASP A 364 27.59 5.64 4.55
N ASN A 365 27.91 5.63 5.84
CA ASN A 365 28.99 4.80 6.40
C ASN A 365 28.61 3.30 6.54
N GLN A 366 27.59 2.82 5.83
CA GLN A 366 27.30 1.39 5.76
C GLN A 366 28.08 0.73 4.61
N GLY A 367 28.09 -0.60 4.59
CA GLY A 367 28.72 -1.36 3.50
C GLY A 367 27.83 -1.41 2.27
N HIS A 368 28.23 -0.81 1.16
CA HIS A 368 27.47 -0.77 -0.10
C HIS A 368 28.03 -1.77 -1.12
N PHE A 369 27.21 -2.20 -2.08
CA PHE A 369 27.79 -2.89 -3.24
C PHE A 369 28.64 -1.89 -4.02
N ALA A 370 29.86 -2.29 -4.40
CA ALA A 370 30.79 -1.40 -5.09
C ALA A 370 30.19 -0.73 -6.33
N TRP A 371 29.38 -1.47 -7.09
CA TRP A 371 28.70 -1.00 -8.30
C TRP A 371 27.42 -0.17 -8.03
N GLN A 372 26.92 -0.10 -6.78
CA GLN A 372 25.80 0.75 -6.37
C GLN A 372 26.25 2.01 -5.63
N VAL A 373 27.56 2.20 -5.41
CA VAL A 373 28.06 3.40 -4.74
C VAL A 373 27.85 4.60 -5.65
N ASP A 374 26.86 5.42 -5.27
CA ASP A 374 26.66 6.75 -5.79
C ASP A 374 27.34 7.75 -4.86
N MET A 375 28.49 8.27 -5.29
CA MET A 375 29.26 9.25 -4.53
C MET A 375 28.86 10.66 -4.96
N ARG A 376 28.17 11.36 -4.07
CA ARG A 376 27.71 12.72 -4.32
C ARG A 376 27.66 13.55 -3.04
N MET A 377 27.87 14.84 -3.20
CA MET A 377 27.91 15.80 -2.11
C MET A 377 27.02 16.99 -2.43
N LYS A 378 26.32 17.46 -1.40
CA LYS A 378 25.39 18.58 -1.47
C LYS A 378 25.84 19.73 -0.59
N PHE A 379 25.61 20.93 -1.09
CA PHE A 379 25.97 22.18 -0.43
C PHE A 379 24.72 22.97 -0.04
N SER A 380 24.84 23.77 1.03
CA SER A 380 23.77 24.66 1.48
C SER A 380 23.50 25.79 0.49
N GLU A 381 24.49 26.14 -0.35
CA GLU A 381 24.45 27.30 -1.26
C GLU A 381 25.13 26.98 -2.59
N PRO A 382 24.84 27.75 -3.66
CA PRO A 382 25.53 27.61 -4.94
C PRO A 382 27.05 27.83 -4.84
N MET A 383 27.80 26.82 -5.26
CA MET A 383 29.26 26.84 -5.28
C MET A 383 29.80 27.47 -6.58
N ASP A 384 30.92 28.20 -6.49
CA ASP A 384 31.72 28.61 -7.65
C ASP A 384 32.52 27.41 -8.16
N THR A 385 32.00 26.76 -9.19
CA THR A 385 32.55 25.51 -9.75
C THR A 385 33.83 25.72 -10.57
N MET A 386 34.25 26.97 -10.81
CA MET A 386 35.37 27.31 -11.69
C MET A 386 36.72 27.41 -10.95
N LYS A 387 36.73 27.44 -9.62
CA LYS A 387 37.93 27.70 -8.79
C LYS A 387 38.33 26.52 -7.91
N LEU A 388 38.44 25.32 -8.48
CA LEU A 388 38.85 24.12 -7.75
C LEU A 388 40.32 23.78 -8.00
N ALA A 389 41.04 23.40 -6.94
CA ALA A 389 42.34 22.78 -7.07
C ALA A 389 42.17 21.32 -7.51
N ALA A 390 43.23 20.70 -8.04
CA ALA A 390 43.17 19.29 -8.39
C ALA A 390 42.99 18.43 -7.12
N GLU A 391 43.56 18.87 -6.02
CA GLU A 391 43.62 18.20 -4.72
C GLU A 391 42.42 18.51 -3.81
N THR A 392 41.39 19.22 -4.30
CA THR A 392 40.23 19.59 -3.49
C THR A 392 39.45 18.36 -3.00
N PHE A 393 39.41 17.30 -3.81
CA PHE A 393 38.76 16.05 -3.48
C PHE A 393 39.76 14.90 -3.67
N VAL A 394 40.17 14.25 -2.58
CA VAL A 394 41.14 13.15 -2.63
C VAL A 394 40.53 11.88 -2.07
N LEU A 395 40.48 10.84 -2.89
CA LEU A 395 39.96 9.54 -2.47
C LEU A 395 41.09 8.64 -1.99
N TRP A 396 40.90 8.06 -0.81
CA TRP A 396 41.75 7.06 -0.20
C TRP A 396 41.06 5.70 -0.20
N GLU A 397 41.81 4.63 -0.48
CA GLU A 397 41.41 3.24 -0.25
C GLU A 397 42.30 2.68 0.86
N ASP A 398 41.67 2.25 1.94
CA ASP A 398 42.27 1.83 3.21
C ASP A 398 43.23 2.89 3.80
N SER A 399 44.49 2.88 3.39
CA SER A 399 45.52 3.85 3.81
C SER A 399 46.38 4.34 2.65
N VAL A 400 45.94 4.06 1.41
CA VAL A 400 46.62 4.42 0.18
C VAL A 400 45.80 5.49 -0.52
N GLU A 401 46.45 6.60 -0.83
CA GLU A 401 45.89 7.66 -1.68
C GLU A 401 45.73 7.11 -3.10
N ILE A 402 44.51 7.17 -3.67
CA ILE A 402 44.23 6.63 -5.00
C ILE A 402 44.36 7.73 -6.06
N LEU A 403 43.54 8.76 -5.94
CA LEU A 403 43.38 9.80 -6.96
C LEU A 403 42.87 11.10 -6.33
N PRO A 404 43.33 12.26 -6.84
CA PRO A 404 42.48 13.44 -6.89
C PRO A 404 41.28 13.14 -7.80
N MET A 405 40.07 13.33 -7.29
CA MET A 405 38.83 13.05 -8.01
C MET A 405 38.47 14.19 -8.95
N GLN A 406 37.96 13.87 -10.15
CA GLN A 406 37.38 14.88 -11.02
C GLN A 406 35.91 15.13 -10.63
N PRO A 407 35.56 16.34 -10.16
CA PRO A 407 34.19 16.66 -9.79
C PRO A 407 33.32 16.84 -11.04
N ASN A 408 32.15 16.21 -11.07
CA ASN A 408 31.10 16.46 -12.05
C ASN A 408 29.95 17.21 -11.38
N TRP A 409 29.75 18.48 -11.72
CA TRP A 409 28.70 19.30 -11.11
C TRP A 409 27.37 19.09 -11.82
N ALA A 410 26.46 18.35 -11.19
CA ALA A 410 25.08 18.19 -11.67
C ALA A 410 24.28 19.49 -11.55
N SER A 411 24.58 20.30 -10.52
CA SER A 411 24.13 21.69 -10.36
C SER A 411 25.12 22.44 -9.47
N PRO A 412 25.03 23.77 -9.32
CA PRO A 412 25.86 24.50 -8.35
C PRO A 412 25.69 24.05 -6.89
N LEU A 413 24.63 23.29 -6.57
CA LEU A 413 24.34 22.78 -5.23
C LEU A 413 24.80 21.33 -5.01
N GLN A 414 25.21 20.62 -6.09
CA GLN A 414 25.51 19.20 -6.02
C GLN A 414 26.65 18.83 -6.95
N VAL A 415 27.66 18.18 -6.36
CA VAL A 415 28.76 17.55 -7.09
C VAL A 415 28.63 16.03 -7.00
N GLU A 416 28.89 15.38 -8.11
CA GLU A 416 28.93 13.93 -8.27
C GLU A 416 30.33 13.51 -8.65
N PHE A 417 30.74 12.33 -8.20
CA PHE A 417 32.07 11.81 -8.46
C PHE A 417 31.98 10.51 -9.24
N THR A 418 32.56 10.48 -10.44
CA THR A 418 32.75 9.23 -11.16
C THR A 418 33.90 8.47 -10.51
N THR A 419 33.59 7.38 -9.82
CA THR A 419 34.60 6.45 -9.33
C THR A 419 34.96 5.45 -10.43
N ALA A 420 36.24 5.28 -10.73
CA ALA A 420 36.68 4.14 -11.50
C ALA A 420 36.54 2.91 -10.59
N GLU A 421 35.67 1.96 -10.99
CA GLU A 421 35.41 0.65 -10.38
C GLU A 421 35.98 0.45 -8.97
N LEU A 422 35.21 0.78 -7.94
CA LEU A 422 35.60 0.55 -6.56
C LEU A 422 35.86 -0.95 -6.32
N THR A 423 36.96 -1.27 -5.63
CA THR A 423 37.27 -2.61 -5.16
C THR A 423 36.29 -3.03 -4.05
N PRO A 424 35.60 -4.19 -4.18
CA PRO A 424 34.78 -4.75 -3.11
C PRO A 424 35.58 -5.08 -1.84
N GLY A 425 34.93 -5.04 -0.67
CA GLY A 425 35.51 -5.36 0.63
C GLY A 425 36.53 -4.35 1.18
N ARG A 426 36.61 -3.16 0.58
CA ARG A 426 37.54 -2.10 0.99
C ARG A 426 36.86 -0.98 1.74
N SER A 427 37.65 -0.28 2.55
CA SER A 427 37.26 0.97 3.20
C SER A 427 37.74 2.15 2.37
N TYR A 428 36.91 3.17 2.23
CA TYR A 428 37.23 4.37 1.49
C TYR A 428 37.06 5.60 2.36
N ARG A 429 37.90 6.60 2.12
CA ARG A 429 37.81 7.92 2.76
C ARG A 429 37.97 9.00 1.70
N LEU A 430 36.98 9.87 1.57
CA LEU A 430 37.07 11.07 0.75
C LEU A 430 37.52 12.23 1.62
N ASP A 431 38.72 12.74 1.37
CA ASP A 431 39.22 13.97 1.99
C ASP A 431 38.83 15.18 1.12
N VAL A 432 38.30 16.21 1.77
CA VAL A 432 37.74 17.42 1.15
C VAL A 432 38.44 18.63 1.72
N ALA A 433 39.14 19.38 0.86
CA ALA A 433 39.78 20.63 1.22
C ALA A 433 38.75 21.77 1.22
N GLU A 434 38.18 22.07 2.38
CA GLU A 434 37.07 23.04 2.50
C GLU A 434 37.47 24.46 2.08
N PHE A 435 38.76 24.81 2.20
CA PHE A 435 39.27 26.13 1.83
C PHE A 435 39.31 26.40 0.32
N ASP A 436 39.26 25.36 -0.52
CA ASP A 436 39.16 25.50 -1.98
C ASP A 436 37.70 25.65 -2.44
N LEU A 437 36.74 25.30 -1.58
CA LEU A 437 35.32 25.35 -1.88
C LEU A 437 34.78 26.72 -1.50
N VAL A 438 34.48 27.53 -2.51
CA VAL A 438 33.94 28.89 -2.35
C VAL A 438 32.55 29.00 -2.97
N ASP A 439 31.66 29.74 -2.32
CA ASP A 439 30.36 30.10 -2.90
C ASP A 439 30.49 31.18 -4.00
N LEU A 440 29.36 31.56 -4.61
CA LEU A 440 29.32 32.63 -5.62
C LEU A 440 29.59 34.04 -5.04
N ALA A 441 29.47 34.23 -3.72
CA ALA A 441 29.79 35.48 -3.03
C ALA A 441 31.28 35.60 -2.67
N GLY A 442 32.03 34.50 -2.75
CA GLY A 442 33.45 34.40 -2.44
C GLY A 442 33.76 33.97 -1.00
N ASN A 443 32.77 33.49 -0.23
CA ASN A 443 33.01 32.93 1.09
C ASN A 443 33.50 31.47 0.94
N ALA A 444 34.58 31.12 1.65
CA ALA A 444 35.09 29.75 1.67
C ALA A 444 34.31 28.90 2.68
N LEU A 445 34.09 27.62 2.35
CA LEU A 445 33.34 26.66 3.16
C LEU A 445 33.94 26.48 4.56
N GLY A 446 35.28 26.46 4.62
CA GLY A 446 36.01 26.29 5.87
C GLY A 446 37.51 26.51 5.70
N ASP A 447 38.26 26.29 6.77
CA ASP A 447 39.74 26.34 6.79
C ASP A 447 40.38 24.96 7.03
N SER A 448 39.55 23.92 7.01
CA SER A 448 39.89 22.58 7.46
C SER A 448 39.87 21.55 6.33
N LEU A 449 40.44 20.38 6.60
CA LEU A 449 40.29 19.18 5.78
C LEU A 449 39.24 18.28 6.44
N GLN A 450 38.15 17.99 5.74
CA GLN A 450 37.11 17.07 6.21
C GLN A 450 37.25 15.69 5.55
N SER A 451 36.89 14.64 6.26
CA SER A 451 36.98 13.25 5.80
C SER A 451 35.62 12.56 5.88
N TYR A 452 35.19 11.98 4.76
CA TYR A 452 33.96 11.20 4.65
C TYR A 452 34.27 9.72 4.40
N GLU A 453 33.85 8.85 5.32
CA GLU A 453 34.17 7.43 5.28
C GLU A 453 32.98 6.60 4.81
N PHE A 454 33.27 5.59 3.99
CA PHE A 454 32.33 4.55 3.60
C PHE A 454 33.04 3.23 3.33
N SER A 455 32.27 2.16 3.18
CA SER A 455 32.83 0.83 2.88
C SER A 455 32.06 0.14 1.78
N THR A 456 32.75 -0.78 1.10
CA THR A 456 32.13 -1.68 0.14
C THR A 456 31.99 -3.07 0.74
N LEU A 457 30.93 -3.78 0.37
CA LEU A 457 30.70 -5.15 0.80
C LEU A 457 31.78 -6.06 0.25
N ASP A 458 32.32 -6.92 1.12
CA ASP A 458 33.29 -7.95 0.75
C ASP A 458 32.57 -9.10 0.05
N GLU A 459 32.88 -9.34 -1.23
CA GLU A 459 32.30 -10.43 -2.02
C GLU A 459 32.52 -11.81 -1.37
N ASP A 460 33.65 -12.01 -0.68
CA ASP A 460 33.93 -13.26 0.03
C ASP A 460 33.01 -13.47 1.25
N SER A 461 32.34 -12.42 1.72
CA SER A 461 31.39 -12.48 2.84
C SER A 461 29.94 -12.69 2.38
N LEU A 462 29.65 -12.46 1.11
CA LEU A 462 28.30 -12.51 0.54
C LEU A 462 27.88 -13.96 0.25
N GLY A 463 26.58 -14.20 0.31
CA GLY A 463 25.97 -15.34 -0.38
C GLY A 463 25.38 -14.89 -1.71
N SER A 464 24.85 -15.83 -2.49
CA SER A 464 24.10 -15.52 -3.71
C SER A 464 22.69 -16.07 -3.63
N ILE A 465 21.74 -15.34 -4.20
CA ILE A 465 20.41 -15.87 -4.52
C ILE A 465 20.31 -15.99 -6.03
N THR A 466 19.96 -17.18 -6.49
CA THR A 466 19.74 -17.44 -7.92
C THR A 466 18.31 -17.89 -8.16
N GLY A 467 17.76 -17.41 -9.27
CA GLY A 467 16.36 -17.63 -9.57
C GLY A 467 15.95 -17.19 -10.96
N GLU A 468 14.68 -17.43 -11.24
CA GLU A 468 14.03 -17.05 -12.49
C GLU A 468 12.79 -16.20 -12.19
N ILE A 469 12.54 -15.22 -13.05
CA ILE A 469 11.38 -14.34 -13.03
C ILE A 469 10.47 -14.76 -14.17
N THR A 470 9.22 -15.09 -13.83
CA THR A 470 8.17 -15.35 -14.82
C THR A 470 7.14 -14.24 -14.77
N ILE A 471 6.86 -13.62 -15.93
CA ILE A 471 5.79 -12.63 -16.07
C ILE A 471 4.67 -13.27 -16.90
N GLN A 472 3.52 -13.52 -16.27
CA GLN A 472 2.35 -14.13 -16.91
C GLN A 472 1.52 -13.11 -17.71
N LEU A 473 1.99 -11.86 -17.79
CA LEU A 473 1.38 -10.75 -18.53
C LEU A 473 2.04 -10.59 -19.88
N ALA A 474 1.31 -10.90 -20.95
CA ALA A 474 1.84 -10.89 -22.30
C ALA A 474 2.35 -9.51 -22.75
N ASP A 475 1.72 -8.43 -22.27
CA ASP A 475 2.01 -7.03 -22.57
C ASP A 475 3.23 -6.48 -21.82
N ARG A 476 3.70 -7.14 -20.76
CA ARG A 476 4.81 -6.67 -19.90
C ARG A 476 6.00 -7.65 -19.84
N ARG A 477 6.04 -8.64 -20.73
CA ARG A 477 7.03 -9.73 -20.69
C ARG A 477 8.49 -9.30 -20.80
N ASP A 478 8.77 -8.13 -21.33
CA ASP A 478 10.12 -7.61 -21.56
C ASP A 478 10.45 -6.39 -20.69
N ALA A 479 9.53 -5.96 -19.82
CA ALA A 479 9.73 -4.81 -18.95
C ALA A 479 10.77 -5.09 -17.85
N PRO A 480 11.54 -4.08 -17.41
CA PRO A 480 12.53 -4.25 -16.36
C PRO A 480 11.84 -4.55 -15.03
N VAL A 481 12.54 -5.28 -14.17
CA VAL A 481 12.03 -5.70 -12.86
C VAL A 481 12.97 -5.20 -11.79
N MET A 482 12.40 -4.61 -10.75
CA MET A 482 13.10 -4.30 -9.52
C MET A 482 12.75 -5.36 -8.47
N LEU A 483 13.77 -5.96 -7.85
CA LEU A 483 13.61 -6.87 -6.72
C LEU A 483 14.08 -6.19 -5.43
N THR A 484 13.23 -6.22 -4.41
CA THR A 484 13.52 -5.71 -3.07
C THR A 484 13.71 -6.87 -2.11
N PHE A 485 14.90 -6.94 -1.49
CA PHE A 485 15.24 -7.89 -0.44
C PHE A 485 15.27 -7.19 0.90
N LYS A 486 14.18 -7.32 1.67
CA LYS A 486 14.07 -6.75 3.01
C LYS A 486 14.60 -7.74 4.05
N GLN A 487 15.66 -7.39 4.76
CA GLN A 487 16.22 -8.23 5.82
C GLN A 487 15.24 -8.29 7.02
N LEU A 488 15.12 -9.45 7.66
CA LEU A 488 14.21 -9.63 8.81
C LEU A 488 14.82 -9.19 10.15
N GLU A 489 16.14 -9.30 10.28
CA GLU A 489 16.87 -9.00 11.52
C GLU A 489 17.31 -7.54 11.63
N SER A 490 17.28 -6.80 10.52
CA SER A 490 17.58 -5.38 10.43
C SER A 490 16.54 -4.67 9.57
N SER A 491 16.43 -3.36 9.66
CA SER A 491 15.56 -2.58 8.75
C SER A 491 16.20 -2.35 7.37
N ARG A 492 17.24 -3.11 7.01
CA ARG A 492 17.99 -2.92 5.76
C ARG A 492 17.25 -3.60 4.60
N SER A 493 17.12 -2.85 3.51
CA SER A 493 16.57 -3.34 2.24
C SER A 493 17.62 -3.20 1.15
N PHE A 494 17.60 -4.11 0.19
CA PHE A 494 18.44 -4.06 -1.00
C PHE A 494 17.53 -4.09 -2.22
N ASP A 495 17.52 -2.99 -2.96
CA ASP A 495 16.79 -2.87 -4.22
C ASP A 495 17.78 -3.15 -5.36
N LEU A 496 17.49 -4.21 -6.11
CA LEU A 496 18.37 -4.78 -7.12
C LEU A 496 17.60 -4.88 -8.44
N PRO A 497 17.99 -4.12 -9.47
CA PRO A 497 17.40 -4.26 -10.79
C PRO A 497 17.81 -5.61 -11.40
N VAL A 498 16.90 -6.22 -12.15
CA VAL A 498 17.15 -7.48 -12.85
C VAL A 498 16.96 -7.29 -14.35
N ASP A 499 18.08 -7.37 -15.06
CA ASP A 499 18.10 -7.38 -16.51
C ASP A 499 17.79 -8.79 -17.03
N GLY A 500 16.53 -8.99 -17.44
CA GLY A 500 16.05 -10.24 -18.02
C GLY A 500 15.21 -11.08 -17.04
N ARG A 501 15.27 -12.40 -17.20
CA ARG A 501 14.38 -13.36 -16.52
C ARG A 501 15.09 -14.40 -15.69
N ALA A 502 16.42 -14.38 -15.66
CA ALA A 502 17.22 -15.13 -14.71
C ALA A 502 18.09 -14.16 -13.95
N PHE A 503 18.28 -14.38 -12.66
CA PHE A 503 19.10 -13.53 -11.82
C PHE A 503 20.05 -14.33 -10.95
N SER A 504 21.20 -13.73 -10.69
CA SER A 504 22.19 -14.20 -9.72
C SER A 504 22.67 -12.98 -8.95
N LEU A 505 22.06 -12.76 -7.78
CA LEU A 505 22.23 -11.53 -7.02
C LEU A 505 23.05 -11.81 -5.76
N PRO A 506 24.13 -11.05 -5.52
CA PRO A 506 24.87 -11.15 -4.28
C PRO A 506 24.08 -10.48 -3.14
N LEU A 507 24.04 -11.10 -1.96
CA LEU A 507 23.39 -10.54 -0.77
C LEU A 507 24.19 -10.87 0.49
N PRO A 508 24.19 -9.98 1.50
CA PRO A 508 24.73 -10.32 2.80
C PRO A 508 24.04 -11.55 3.42
N PRO A 509 24.72 -12.28 4.31
CA PRO A 509 24.09 -13.37 5.04
C PRO A 509 22.91 -12.87 5.88
N GLY A 510 21.80 -13.59 5.86
CA GLY A 510 20.60 -13.19 6.58
C GLY A 510 19.35 -13.91 6.12
N LYS A 511 18.21 -13.49 6.69
CA LYS A 511 16.89 -13.91 6.23
C LYS A 511 16.16 -12.74 5.62
N TYR A 512 15.52 -12.96 4.48
CA TYR A 512 14.94 -11.93 3.63
C TYR A 512 13.50 -12.24 3.28
N LEU A 513 12.68 -11.19 3.24
CA LEU A 513 11.44 -11.17 2.46
C LEU A 513 11.76 -10.61 1.09
N LEU A 514 11.31 -11.29 0.04
CA LEU A 514 11.48 -10.86 -1.34
C LEU A 514 10.15 -10.34 -1.89
N SER A 515 10.18 -9.11 -2.41
CA SER A 515 9.12 -8.51 -3.22
C SER A 515 9.72 -7.96 -4.50
N GLY A 516 8.89 -7.66 -5.49
CA GLY A 516 9.35 -6.99 -6.70
C GLY A 516 8.19 -6.32 -7.41
N TYR A 517 8.54 -5.38 -8.28
CA TYR A 517 7.61 -4.70 -9.17
C TYR A 517 8.19 -4.62 -10.59
N ILE A 518 7.29 -4.52 -11.56
CA ILE A 518 7.65 -4.25 -12.96
C ILE A 518 7.72 -2.72 -13.10
N ASP A 519 8.92 -2.23 -13.38
CA ASP A 519 9.22 -0.79 -13.50
C ASP A 519 8.95 -0.32 -14.94
N GLU A 520 7.68 -0.13 -15.29
CA GLU A 520 7.28 0.16 -16.68
C GLU A 520 7.74 1.55 -17.14
N ASN A 521 7.87 2.49 -16.21
CA ASN A 521 8.26 3.87 -16.47
C ASN A 521 9.75 4.16 -16.22
N GLN A 522 10.51 3.19 -15.70
CA GLN A 522 11.94 3.27 -15.40
C GLN A 522 12.28 4.39 -14.40
N ASP A 523 11.37 4.68 -13.46
CA ASP A 523 11.59 5.69 -12.44
C ASP A 523 12.26 5.14 -11.16
N GLY A 524 12.41 3.81 -11.07
CA GLY A 524 13.02 3.13 -9.93
C GLY A 524 12.18 3.18 -8.65
N GLY A 525 10.91 3.56 -8.74
CA GLY A 525 9.96 3.61 -7.64
C GLY A 525 8.68 2.82 -7.95
N LYS A 526 8.12 2.15 -6.94
CA LYS A 526 6.84 1.47 -7.12
C LYS A 526 5.68 2.47 -7.08
N PHE A 527 4.81 2.46 -8.10
CA PHE A 527 3.57 3.25 -8.11
C PHE A 527 2.34 2.42 -7.70
N ASP A 528 1.65 2.81 -6.62
CA ASP A 528 0.45 2.12 -6.09
C ASP A 528 -0.88 2.53 -6.77
N GLY A 529 -0.82 3.37 -7.80
CA GLY A 529 -2.00 3.87 -8.53
C GLY A 529 -2.59 5.17 -7.96
N MET A 530 -3.47 5.81 -8.73
CA MET A 530 -4.10 7.09 -8.39
C MET A 530 -5.55 7.14 -8.89
N ILE A 531 -6.46 7.79 -8.16
CA ILE A 531 -7.89 7.88 -8.55
C ILE A 531 -8.18 9.09 -9.44
N ALA A 532 -7.48 10.21 -9.22
CA ALA A 532 -7.65 11.44 -9.97
C ALA A 532 -6.30 12.15 -10.21
N PRO A 533 -5.78 12.16 -11.45
CA PRO A 533 -6.29 11.40 -12.60
C PRO A 533 -6.22 9.89 -12.34
N PHE A 534 -7.15 9.13 -12.93
CA PHE A 534 -7.21 7.68 -12.73
C PHE A 534 -6.00 7.03 -13.42
N ARG A 535 -5.12 6.41 -12.63
CA ARG A 535 -3.95 5.67 -13.07
C ARG A 535 -3.87 4.36 -12.31
N LEU A 536 -3.61 3.28 -13.04
CA LEU A 536 -3.45 1.95 -12.48
C LEU A 536 -2.15 1.86 -11.67
N ALA A 537 -2.08 0.88 -10.77
CA ALA A 537 -0.84 0.57 -10.07
C ALA A 537 0.17 -0.11 -11.01
N GLU A 538 1.42 -0.20 -10.60
CA GLU A 538 2.38 -1.10 -11.22
C GLU A 538 2.18 -2.54 -10.77
N THR A 539 2.49 -3.47 -11.66
CA THR A 539 2.45 -4.90 -11.34
C THR A 539 3.50 -5.20 -10.28
N PHE A 540 3.07 -5.81 -9.18
CA PHE A 540 3.95 -6.21 -8.09
C PHE A 540 3.61 -7.59 -7.55
N ALA A 541 4.62 -8.23 -6.97
CA ALA A 541 4.49 -9.58 -6.42
C ALA A 541 5.33 -9.76 -5.15
N PHE A 542 5.01 -10.83 -4.42
CA PHE A 542 5.76 -11.28 -3.26
C PHE A 542 6.20 -12.72 -3.44
N TYR A 543 7.40 -13.02 -2.97
CA TYR A 543 7.81 -14.39 -2.78
C TYR A 543 7.12 -14.95 -1.52
N PRO A 544 6.50 -16.14 -1.60
CA PRO A 544 5.60 -16.63 -0.55
C PRO A 544 6.31 -17.08 0.74
N ASP A 545 7.62 -17.23 0.73
CA ASP A 545 8.40 -17.73 1.87
C ASP A 545 9.60 -16.82 2.20
N THR A 546 10.26 -17.10 3.32
CA THR A 546 11.50 -16.43 3.71
C THR A 546 12.69 -17.04 2.99
N LEU A 547 13.53 -16.20 2.39
CA LEU A 547 14.78 -16.63 1.78
C LEU A 547 15.92 -16.53 2.80
N SER A 548 16.68 -17.61 2.99
CA SER A 548 17.86 -17.60 3.86
C SER A 548 19.12 -17.60 3.01
N VAL A 549 19.96 -16.57 3.19
CA VAL A 549 21.26 -16.43 2.55
C VAL A 549 22.34 -16.73 3.56
N ARG A 550 23.34 -17.53 3.16
CA ARG A 550 24.52 -17.83 3.99
C ARG A 550 25.77 -17.39 3.23
N ALA A 551 26.75 -16.87 3.97
CA ALA A 551 28.03 -16.46 3.39
C ALA A 551 28.64 -17.58 2.55
N ARG A 552 29.05 -17.27 1.32
CA ARG A 552 29.69 -18.19 0.36
C ARG A 552 28.83 -19.37 -0.07
N PHE A 553 27.52 -19.32 0.17
CA PHE A 553 26.58 -20.31 -0.33
C PHE A 553 25.62 -19.68 -1.33
N GLU A 554 25.25 -20.47 -2.32
CA GLU A 554 24.15 -20.20 -3.22
C GLU A 554 22.83 -20.69 -2.61
N THR A 555 21.83 -19.81 -2.60
CA THR A 555 20.43 -20.13 -2.36
C THR A 555 19.72 -20.13 -3.71
N ALA A 556 19.62 -21.31 -4.30
CA ALA A 556 19.13 -21.50 -5.66
C ALA A 556 17.65 -21.90 -5.74
N GLY A 557 17.08 -21.78 -6.94
CA GLY A 557 15.75 -22.28 -7.27
C GLY A 557 14.62 -21.34 -6.85
N VAL A 558 14.92 -20.04 -6.70
CA VAL A 558 13.90 -19.03 -6.45
C VAL A 558 13.10 -18.79 -7.72
N LEU A 559 11.84 -19.19 -7.74
CA LEU A 559 10.91 -18.87 -8.82
C LEU A 559 10.06 -17.69 -8.37
N PHE A 560 10.24 -16.55 -9.02
CA PHE A 560 9.52 -15.32 -8.73
C PHE A 560 8.51 -15.04 -9.83
N GLU A 561 7.23 -15.03 -9.49
CA GLU A 561 6.14 -14.96 -10.48
C GLU A 561 5.36 -13.65 -10.34
N PHE A 562 5.27 -12.91 -11.43
CA PHE A 562 4.26 -11.87 -11.63
C PHE A 562 3.08 -12.49 -12.38
N LYS A 563 1.90 -12.43 -11.76
CA LYS A 563 0.66 -13.06 -12.22
C LYS A 563 -0.27 -12.03 -12.83
#